data_AF-A0AAD9ARU6-F1
#
_entry.id   AF-A0AAD9ARU6-F1
#
_cell.length_a   1.000
_cell.length_b   1.000
_cell.length_c   1.000
_cell.angle_alpha   90.00
_cell.angle_beta   90.00
_cell.angle_gamma   90.00
#
_symmetry.space_group_name_H-M   'P 1'
#
loop_
_entity.id
_entity.type
_entity.pdbx_description
1 polymer ?
#
loop_
_entity_poly.entity_id
_entity_poly.type
_entity_poly.pdbx_seq_one_letter_code
_entity_poly.pdbx_strand_id
1 'polypeptide(L)'
;MGWAVKKAGGGGDIFKLEPEVPSGTPQYAWLWLSCMSSVTGQWATMGVNIPDFLRYSKSPNGQLVQLPFVPLVFTLCGTLGIITTSATKVFVGEYLWNPLDIVSLWLANGSGGRAAAFFAALAWFIATVGTNITANSISAANDLTVMFPRYLNIKRGCMVAAVIGGWVLVPWKILSSAQTFLNFMGAYAVFLAPISGIMAADFWLVKKQRYDLPGLYDPHGRYRFDAGVNWRALVAFIVPVAPSLPGMALAISGYPAVKISDGAQHLYSFDWLFGFVVSIFLYTTLSWLVPARESLISQTIWVREGMDIEGTQGSDVETPKDKTPEKVQAAARDGQQTPDSKVL
;
A
#
# COMPACT_ATOMS: atom_id res chain seq x y z
N MET A 1 -6.68 -11.40 -24.20
CA MET A 1 -6.27 -10.69 -25.43
C MET A 1 -6.38 -11.52 -26.71
N GLY A 2 -5.52 -12.52 -26.96
CA GLY A 2 -5.42 -13.17 -28.29
C GLY A 2 -6.74 -13.67 -28.88
N TRP A 3 -7.59 -14.31 -28.07
CA TRP A 3 -8.93 -14.72 -28.49
C TRP A 3 -9.84 -13.53 -28.89
N ALA A 4 -9.87 -12.48 -28.07
CA ALA A 4 -10.73 -11.30 -28.30
C ALA A 4 -10.30 -10.56 -29.57
N VAL A 5 -8.99 -10.37 -29.78
CA VAL A 5 -8.43 -9.74 -30.98
C VAL A 5 -8.76 -10.55 -32.23
N LYS A 6 -8.61 -11.88 -32.18
CA LYS A 6 -8.98 -12.75 -33.31
C LYS A 6 -10.47 -12.66 -33.63
N LYS A 7 -11.34 -12.63 -32.62
CA LYS A 7 -12.80 -12.55 -32.79
C LYS A 7 -13.26 -11.19 -33.32
N ALA A 8 -12.59 -10.11 -32.89
CA ALA A 8 -12.86 -8.75 -33.34
C ALA A 8 -12.24 -8.41 -34.71
N GLY A 9 -11.36 -9.27 -35.25
CA GLY A 9 -10.59 -8.99 -36.47
C GLY A 9 -9.48 -7.95 -36.28
N GLY A 10 -9.08 -7.66 -35.04
CA GLY A 10 -8.09 -6.63 -34.70
C GLY A 10 -8.20 -6.16 -33.24
N GLY A 11 -7.46 -5.10 -32.89
CA GLY A 11 -7.47 -4.51 -31.54
C GLY A 11 -8.70 -3.64 -31.22
N GLY A 12 -9.71 -3.61 -32.10
CA GLY A 12 -10.78 -2.61 -32.08
C GLY A 12 -10.28 -1.23 -32.47
N ASP A 13 -11.02 -0.19 -32.08
CA ASP A 13 -10.75 1.20 -32.47
C ASP A 13 -9.73 1.92 -31.60
N ILE A 14 -9.18 1.27 -30.56
CA ILE A 14 -8.28 1.92 -29.58
C ILE A 14 -7.14 2.72 -30.21
N PHE A 15 -6.52 2.21 -31.28
CA PHE A 15 -5.41 2.88 -31.96
C PHE A 15 -5.84 4.00 -32.91
N LYS A 16 -7.14 4.13 -33.16
CA LYS A 16 -7.76 5.16 -34.01
C LYS A 16 -8.55 6.19 -33.19
N LEU A 17 -8.68 5.99 -31.89
CA LEU A 17 -9.38 6.93 -31.02
C LEU A 17 -8.59 8.23 -30.94
N GLU A 18 -9.30 9.34 -31.15
CA GLU A 18 -8.77 10.67 -30.91
C GLU A 18 -8.91 11.02 -29.41
N PRO A 19 -7.91 11.70 -28.82
CA PRO A 19 -8.00 12.12 -27.43
C PRO A 19 -9.13 13.14 -27.26
N GLU A 20 -10.09 12.85 -26.37
CA GLU A 20 -11.18 13.77 -26.03
C GLU A 20 -10.68 15.07 -25.36
N VAL A 21 -9.52 15.00 -24.72
CA VAL A 21 -8.87 16.14 -24.06
C VAL A 21 -7.58 16.49 -24.82
N PRO A 22 -7.52 17.63 -25.53
CA PRO A 22 -6.34 18.02 -26.29
C PRO A 22 -5.10 18.19 -25.41
N SER A 23 -3.96 17.75 -25.95
CA SER A 23 -2.65 17.95 -25.30
C SER A 23 -2.34 19.45 -25.18
N GLY A 24 -1.68 19.83 -24.08
CA GLY A 24 -1.33 21.22 -23.79
C GLY A 24 -2.42 22.06 -23.12
N THR A 25 -3.60 21.47 -22.84
CA THR A 25 -4.66 22.13 -22.07
C THR A 25 -4.48 21.92 -20.55
N PRO A 26 -4.93 22.85 -19.69
CA PRO A 26 -4.96 22.63 -18.24
C PRO A 26 -5.76 21.38 -17.84
N GLN A 27 -6.84 21.08 -18.54
CA GLN A 27 -7.67 19.90 -18.34
C GLN A 27 -6.88 18.60 -18.54
N TYR A 28 -5.99 18.56 -19.54
CA TYR A 28 -5.10 17.43 -19.75
C TYR A 28 -4.17 17.20 -18.55
N ALA A 29 -3.61 18.28 -17.98
CA ALA A 29 -2.74 18.20 -16.81
C ALA A 29 -3.49 17.64 -15.58
N TRP A 30 -4.72 18.10 -15.33
CA TRP A 30 -5.55 17.58 -14.23
C TRP A 30 -5.94 16.12 -14.42
N LEU A 31 -6.27 15.72 -15.64
CA LEU A 31 -6.55 14.33 -15.97
C LEU A 31 -5.33 13.44 -15.74
N TRP A 32 -4.15 13.90 -16.17
CA TRP A 32 -2.90 13.17 -15.95
C TRP A 32 -2.59 13.00 -14.47
N LEU A 33 -2.75 14.06 -13.67
CA LEU A 33 -2.58 14.02 -12.22
C LEU A 33 -3.58 13.06 -11.56
N SER A 34 -4.84 13.07 -11.99
CA SER A 34 -5.88 12.18 -11.45
C SER A 34 -5.58 10.71 -11.75
N CYS A 35 -5.12 10.40 -12.96
CA CYS A 35 -4.66 9.05 -13.32
C CYS A 35 -3.46 8.61 -12.47
N MET A 36 -2.47 9.48 -12.29
CA MET A 36 -1.29 9.21 -11.46
C MET A 36 -1.69 8.95 -9.99
N SER A 37 -2.56 9.78 -9.43
CA SER A 37 -3.07 9.63 -8.06
C SER A 37 -3.84 8.32 -7.89
N SER A 38 -4.67 7.95 -8.87
CA SER A 38 -5.43 6.70 -8.85
C SER A 38 -4.53 5.46 -8.85
N VAL A 39 -3.50 5.44 -9.70
CA VAL A 39 -2.54 4.33 -9.76
C VAL A 39 -1.70 4.25 -8.49
N THR A 40 -1.28 5.40 -7.95
CA THR A 40 -0.45 5.43 -6.74
C THR A 40 -1.27 5.07 -5.50
N GLY A 41 -2.52 5.54 -5.41
CA GLY A 41 -3.49 5.17 -4.40
C GLY A 41 -3.73 3.65 -4.33
N GLN A 42 -3.68 2.96 -5.47
CA GLN A 42 -3.76 1.50 -5.50
C GLN A 42 -2.61 0.78 -4.82
N TRP A 43 -1.42 1.37 -4.87
CA TRP A 43 -0.21 0.80 -4.30
C TRP A 43 0.15 1.36 -2.93
N ALA A 44 -0.64 2.32 -2.46
CA ALA A 44 -0.47 2.99 -1.19
C ALA A 44 -0.37 2.04 0.01
N THR A 45 -1.25 1.05 0.08
CA THR A 45 -1.28 0.05 1.17
C THR A 45 -0.01 -0.77 1.23
N MET A 46 0.42 -1.25 0.07
CA MET A 46 1.69 -1.95 -0.05
C MET A 46 2.85 -1.02 0.31
N GLY A 47 2.77 0.28 0.00
CA GLY A 47 3.77 1.28 0.38
C GLY A 47 3.95 1.41 1.89
N VAL A 48 2.85 1.47 2.66
CA VAL A 48 2.90 1.58 4.13
C VAL A 48 3.27 0.25 4.81
N ASN A 49 2.88 -0.89 4.20
CA ASN A 49 3.07 -2.21 4.81
C ASN A 49 4.20 -3.03 4.18
N ILE A 50 5.00 -2.46 3.26
CA ILE A 50 6.15 -3.13 2.66
C ILE A 50 7.14 -3.71 3.70
N PRO A 51 7.33 -3.14 4.91
CA PRO A 51 8.23 -3.72 5.91
C PRO A 51 7.84 -5.14 6.35
N ASP A 52 6.57 -5.53 6.24
CA ASP A 52 6.10 -6.89 6.56
C ASP A 52 6.78 -7.96 5.73
N PHE A 53 7.15 -7.62 4.49
CA PHE A 53 7.85 -8.50 3.57
C PHE A 53 9.35 -8.29 3.65
N LEU A 54 9.80 -7.04 3.76
CA LEU A 54 11.22 -6.72 3.77
C LEU A 54 11.94 -7.23 5.01
N ARG A 55 11.25 -7.46 6.14
CA ARG A 55 11.84 -8.12 7.32
C ARG A 55 12.36 -9.53 7.02
N TYR A 56 11.85 -10.17 5.97
CA TYR A 56 12.31 -11.48 5.49
C TYR A 56 13.32 -11.40 4.34
N SER A 57 13.66 -10.19 3.89
CA SER A 57 14.65 -9.99 2.83
C SER A 57 16.03 -10.39 3.32
N LYS A 58 16.75 -11.17 2.50
CA LYS A 58 18.15 -11.54 2.76
C LYS A 58 19.15 -10.42 2.43
N SER A 59 18.71 -9.40 1.69
CA SER A 59 19.57 -8.32 1.21
C SER A 59 18.94 -6.94 1.47
N PRO A 60 19.73 -5.94 1.91
CA PRO A 60 19.28 -4.55 2.06
C PRO A 60 18.85 -3.89 0.74
N ASN A 61 19.22 -4.47 -0.40
CA ASN A 61 18.98 -3.94 -1.74
C ASN A 61 17.96 -4.78 -2.55
N GLY A 62 17.35 -5.81 -1.94
CA GLY A 62 16.44 -6.73 -2.64
C GLY A 62 15.24 -6.04 -3.30
N GLN A 63 14.76 -4.94 -2.72
CA GLN A 63 13.69 -4.10 -3.22
C GLN A 63 14.02 -3.36 -4.52
N LEU A 64 15.31 -3.14 -4.84
CA LEU A 64 15.69 -2.40 -6.05
C LEU A 64 15.28 -3.13 -7.35
N VAL A 65 15.10 -4.45 -7.28
CA VAL A 65 14.58 -5.25 -8.40
C VAL A 65 13.15 -4.83 -8.79
N GLN A 66 12.37 -4.32 -7.84
CA GLN A 66 10.99 -3.88 -8.09
C GLN A 66 10.93 -2.63 -8.97
N LEU A 67 11.97 -1.77 -8.92
CA LEU A 67 11.98 -0.49 -9.61
C LEU A 67 11.81 -0.61 -11.14
N PRO A 68 12.54 -1.48 -11.86
CA PRO A 68 12.28 -1.73 -13.27
C PRO A 68 11.15 -2.74 -13.52
N PHE A 69 10.99 -3.73 -12.63
CA PHE A 69 10.10 -4.87 -12.89
C PHE A 69 8.62 -4.51 -12.74
N VAL A 70 8.27 -3.74 -11.69
CA VAL A 70 6.87 -3.36 -11.44
C VAL A 70 6.33 -2.50 -12.57
N PRO A 71 6.96 -1.39 -13.00
CA PRO A 71 6.44 -0.58 -14.10
C PRO A 71 6.33 -1.36 -15.42
N LEU A 72 7.29 -2.25 -15.72
CA LEU A 72 7.28 -3.06 -16.93
C LEU A 72 6.09 -4.02 -16.94
N VAL A 73 5.91 -4.81 -15.88
CA VAL A 73 4.81 -5.77 -15.78
C VAL A 73 3.47 -5.04 -15.77
N PHE A 74 3.38 -3.89 -15.08
CA PHE A 74 2.17 -3.08 -15.04
C PHE A 74 1.78 -2.53 -16.41
N THR A 75 2.75 -1.97 -17.12
CA THR A 75 2.54 -1.45 -18.48
C THR A 75 2.10 -2.56 -19.42
N LEU A 76 2.73 -3.73 -19.33
CA LEU A 76 2.35 -4.89 -20.13
C LEU A 76 0.91 -5.34 -19.82
N CYS A 77 0.59 -5.61 -18.55
CA CYS A 77 -0.74 -6.05 -18.14
C CYS A 77 -1.83 -5.01 -18.47
N GLY A 78 -1.56 -3.72 -18.26
CA GLY A 78 -2.46 -2.62 -18.61
C GLY A 78 -2.72 -2.57 -20.11
N THR A 79 -1.68 -2.68 -20.93
CA THR A 79 -1.80 -2.72 -22.40
C THR A 79 -2.63 -3.91 -22.86
N LEU A 80 -2.39 -5.10 -22.31
CA LEU A 80 -3.18 -6.30 -22.61
C LEU A 80 -4.65 -6.12 -22.24
N GLY A 81 -4.94 -5.49 -21.10
CA GLY A 81 -6.29 -5.18 -20.63
C GLY A 81 -7.01 -4.18 -21.53
N ILE A 82 -6.37 -3.07 -21.87
CA ILE A 82 -6.90 -2.01 -22.73
C ILE A 82 -7.24 -2.56 -24.12
N ILE A 83 -6.30 -3.28 -24.76
CA ILE A 83 -6.52 -3.89 -26.08
C ILE A 83 -7.65 -4.92 -26.03
N THR A 84 -7.71 -5.75 -24.97
CA THR A 84 -8.79 -6.73 -24.82
C THR A 84 -10.15 -6.03 -24.66
N THR A 85 -10.22 -4.99 -23.84
CA THR A 85 -11.45 -4.20 -23.60
C THR A 85 -11.93 -3.55 -24.90
N SER A 86 -11.03 -2.95 -25.68
CA SER A 86 -11.34 -2.40 -27.00
C SER A 86 -11.81 -3.45 -28.00
N ALA A 87 -11.13 -4.60 -28.08
CA ALA A 87 -11.52 -5.68 -28.98
C ALA A 87 -12.90 -6.27 -28.62
N THR A 88 -13.21 -6.41 -27.33
CA THR A 88 -14.52 -6.95 -26.90
C THR A 88 -15.69 -6.06 -27.28
N LYS A 89 -15.53 -4.73 -27.28
CA LYS A 89 -16.56 -3.79 -27.75
C LYS A 89 -17.04 -4.08 -29.17
N VAL A 90 -16.16 -4.53 -30.07
CA VAL A 90 -16.50 -4.77 -31.48
C VAL A 90 -17.62 -5.81 -31.65
N PHE A 91 -17.66 -6.83 -30.79
CA PHE A 91 -18.63 -7.93 -30.92
C PHE A 91 -19.62 -8.04 -29.76
N VAL A 92 -19.38 -7.39 -28.62
CA VAL A 92 -20.32 -7.32 -27.50
C VAL A 92 -21.13 -6.02 -27.54
N GLY A 93 -20.61 -4.95 -28.15
CA GLY A 93 -21.24 -3.63 -28.22
C GLY A 93 -20.89 -2.70 -27.06
N GLU A 94 -20.34 -3.23 -25.96
CA GLU A 94 -19.94 -2.47 -24.77
C GLU A 94 -18.49 -2.78 -24.35
N TYR A 95 -17.89 -1.89 -23.55
CA TYR A 95 -16.54 -2.07 -23.02
C TYR A 95 -16.55 -3.00 -21.81
N LEU A 96 -16.09 -4.23 -22.00
CA LEU A 96 -15.88 -5.17 -20.89
C LEU A 96 -14.51 -4.92 -20.25
N TRP A 97 -14.51 -4.24 -19.11
CA TRP A 97 -13.31 -3.97 -18.32
C TRP A 97 -12.98 -5.10 -17.32
N ASN A 98 -13.99 -5.90 -16.93
CA ASN A 98 -13.84 -7.00 -15.99
C ASN A 98 -13.46 -8.31 -16.72
N PRO A 99 -12.30 -8.92 -16.38
CA PRO A 99 -11.86 -10.18 -17.00
C PRO A 99 -12.83 -11.36 -16.81
N LEU A 100 -13.57 -11.40 -15.70
CA LEU A 100 -14.52 -12.47 -15.41
C LEU A 100 -15.69 -12.45 -16.40
N ASP A 101 -16.16 -11.26 -16.75
CA ASP A 101 -17.23 -11.09 -17.73
C ASP A 101 -16.77 -11.54 -19.13
N ILE A 102 -15.51 -11.27 -19.48
CA ILE A 102 -14.91 -11.76 -20.73
C ILE A 102 -14.81 -13.29 -20.75
N VAL A 103 -14.41 -13.92 -19.63
CA VAL A 103 -14.34 -15.39 -19.52
C VAL A 103 -15.74 -16.01 -19.62
N SER A 104 -16.78 -15.34 -19.11
CA SER A 104 -18.15 -15.83 -19.20
C SER A 104 -18.64 -16.02 -20.65
N LEU A 105 -18.17 -15.17 -21.58
CA LEU A 105 -18.47 -15.28 -23.00
C LEU A 105 -17.95 -16.57 -23.64
N TRP A 106 -16.97 -17.23 -23.01
CA TRP A 106 -16.43 -18.47 -23.53
C TRP A 106 -17.33 -19.66 -23.25
N LEU A 107 -18.22 -19.56 -22.26
CA LEU A 107 -19.17 -20.62 -21.91
C LEU A 107 -20.14 -20.92 -23.06
N ALA A 108 -20.45 -19.91 -23.87
CA ALA A 108 -21.30 -20.03 -25.05
C ALA A 108 -20.60 -20.73 -26.25
N ASN A 109 -19.26 -20.86 -26.24
CA ASN A 109 -18.48 -21.37 -27.38
C ASN A 109 -18.29 -22.90 -27.36
N GLY A 110 -19.33 -23.65 -26.98
CA GLY A 110 -19.31 -25.12 -26.96
C GLY A 110 -18.39 -25.73 -25.89
N SER A 111 -18.03 -27.02 -26.07
CA SER A 111 -17.22 -27.77 -25.10
C SER A 111 -15.80 -27.23 -24.95
N GLY A 112 -15.15 -26.85 -26.06
CA GLY A 112 -13.81 -26.26 -26.04
C GLY A 112 -13.77 -24.89 -25.33
N GLY A 113 -14.79 -24.05 -25.53
CA GLY A 113 -14.93 -22.77 -24.83
C GLY A 113 -15.12 -22.93 -23.33
N ARG A 114 -15.94 -23.90 -22.89
CA ARG A 114 -16.12 -24.22 -21.46
C ARG A 114 -14.82 -24.71 -20.81
N ALA A 115 -14.04 -25.53 -21.51
CA ALA A 115 -12.74 -25.97 -21.02
C ALA A 115 -11.76 -24.78 -20.86
N ALA A 116 -11.69 -23.90 -21.86
CA ALA A 116 -10.87 -22.69 -21.77
C ALA A 116 -11.30 -21.77 -20.61
N ALA A 117 -12.61 -21.62 -20.40
CA ALA A 117 -13.17 -20.84 -19.30
C ALA A 117 -12.76 -21.42 -17.94
N PHE A 118 -12.82 -22.75 -17.79
CA PHE A 118 -12.39 -23.43 -16.57
C PHE A 118 -10.91 -23.16 -16.25
N PHE A 119 -10.00 -23.35 -17.21
CA PHE A 119 -8.58 -23.12 -16.96
C PHE A 119 -8.25 -21.65 -16.68
N ALA A 120 -8.91 -20.72 -17.37
CA ALA A 120 -8.72 -19.29 -17.10
C ALA A 120 -9.26 -18.90 -15.71
N ALA A 121 -10.44 -19.37 -15.34
CA ALA A 121 -11.01 -19.13 -14.02
C ALA A 121 -10.18 -19.79 -12.90
N LEU A 122 -9.63 -20.98 -13.14
CA LEU A 122 -8.74 -21.66 -12.19
C LEU A 122 -7.44 -20.89 -11.99
N ALA A 123 -6.82 -20.42 -13.07
CA ALA A 123 -5.63 -19.57 -12.98
C ALA A 123 -5.92 -18.26 -12.23
N TRP A 124 -7.07 -17.63 -12.53
CA TRP A 124 -7.53 -16.43 -11.83
C TRP A 124 -7.76 -16.67 -10.34
N PHE A 125 -8.38 -17.79 -9.99
CA PHE A 125 -8.59 -18.21 -8.61
C PHE A 125 -7.27 -18.38 -7.85
N ILE A 126 -6.33 -19.15 -8.41
CA ILE A 126 -5.01 -19.36 -7.79
C ILE A 126 -4.27 -18.03 -7.60
N ALA A 127 -4.24 -17.18 -8.62
CA ALA A 127 -3.61 -15.87 -8.55
C ALA A 127 -4.26 -14.99 -7.47
N THR A 128 -5.59 -14.93 -7.44
CA THR A 128 -6.35 -14.12 -6.47
C THR A 128 -6.14 -14.59 -5.04
N VAL A 129 -6.12 -15.90 -4.80
CA VAL A 129 -5.84 -16.48 -3.47
C VAL A 129 -4.41 -16.17 -3.06
N GLY A 130 -3.43 -16.37 -3.94
CA GLY A 130 -2.02 -16.10 -3.66
C GLY A 130 -1.76 -14.63 -3.31
N THR A 131 -2.28 -13.69 -4.11
CA THR A 131 -2.15 -12.25 -3.84
C THR A 131 -2.87 -11.84 -2.56
N ASN A 132 -4.08 -12.35 -2.29
CA ASN A 132 -4.80 -11.99 -1.07
C ASN A 132 -4.10 -12.49 0.21
N ILE A 133 -3.61 -13.73 0.21
CA ILE A 133 -2.88 -14.27 1.37
C ILE A 133 -1.63 -13.42 1.63
N THR A 134 -0.84 -13.18 0.59
CA THR A 134 0.45 -12.50 0.73
C THR A 134 0.28 -11.02 1.02
N ALA A 135 -0.45 -10.28 0.20
CA ALA A 135 -0.53 -8.81 0.27
C ALA A 135 -1.50 -8.28 1.32
N ASN A 136 -2.57 -9.01 1.65
CA ASN A 136 -3.67 -8.48 2.47
C ASN A 136 -3.76 -9.20 3.83
N SER A 137 -3.83 -10.53 3.82
CA SER A 137 -4.08 -11.31 5.05
C SER A 137 -2.92 -11.23 6.04
N ILE A 138 -1.67 -11.34 5.59
CA ILE A 138 -0.50 -11.30 6.47
C ILE A 138 -0.37 -9.92 7.13
N SER A 139 -0.49 -8.84 6.38
CA SER A 139 -0.41 -7.49 6.93
C SER A 139 -1.52 -7.20 7.93
N ALA A 140 -2.77 -7.52 7.57
CA ALA A 140 -3.90 -7.37 8.50
C ALA A 140 -3.71 -8.21 9.77
N ALA A 141 -3.17 -9.43 9.65
CA ALA A 141 -2.88 -10.27 10.79
C ALA A 141 -1.76 -9.68 11.67
N ASN A 142 -0.67 -9.19 11.09
CA ASN A 142 0.40 -8.52 11.84
C ASN A 142 -0.16 -7.34 12.65
N ASP A 143 -0.92 -6.44 12.01
CA ASP A 143 -1.53 -5.28 12.67
C ASP A 143 -2.44 -5.71 13.84
N LEU A 144 -3.31 -6.70 13.60
CA LEU A 144 -4.22 -7.22 14.63
C LEU A 144 -3.48 -7.88 15.80
N THR A 145 -2.38 -8.58 15.54
CA THR A 145 -1.56 -9.17 16.62
C THR A 145 -0.83 -8.12 17.44
N VAL A 146 -0.41 -7.00 16.85
CA VAL A 146 0.21 -5.89 17.59
C VAL A 146 -0.82 -5.13 18.42
N MET A 147 -2.05 -4.94 17.90
CA MET A 147 -3.11 -4.25 18.63
C MET A 147 -3.72 -5.08 19.76
N PHE A 148 -3.89 -6.39 19.55
CA PHE A 148 -4.55 -7.29 20.51
C PHE A 148 -3.72 -8.55 20.81
N PRO A 149 -2.47 -8.43 21.29
CA PRO A 149 -1.51 -9.53 21.39
C PRO A 149 -1.97 -10.67 22.33
N ARG A 150 -2.80 -10.35 23.33
CA ARG A 150 -3.36 -11.34 24.27
C ARG A 150 -4.40 -12.27 23.62
N TYR A 151 -5.09 -11.80 22.57
CA TYR A 151 -6.27 -12.48 22.02
C TYR A 151 -6.01 -13.05 20.63
N LEU A 152 -5.20 -12.35 19.83
CA LEU A 152 -4.96 -12.65 18.43
C LEU A 152 -3.52 -13.11 18.22
N ASN A 153 -3.39 -14.25 17.55
CA ASN A 153 -2.15 -14.69 16.90
C ASN A 153 -2.32 -14.57 15.38
N ILE A 154 -1.26 -14.78 14.60
CA ILE A 154 -1.29 -14.58 13.14
C ILE A 154 -2.41 -15.41 12.48
N LYS A 155 -2.59 -16.67 12.87
CA LYS A 155 -3.65 -17.55 12.34
C LYS A 155 -5.05 -17.00 12.60
N ARG A 156 -5.32 -16.56 13.84
CA ARG A 156 -6.59 -15.94 14.23
C ARG A 156 -6.79 -14.59 13.53
N GLY A 157 -5.74 -13.78 13.43
CA GLY A 157 -5.75 -12.50 12.71
C GLY A 157 -6.13 -12.67 11.24
N CYS A 158 -5.55 -13.64 10.54
CA CYS A 158 -5.92 -13.96 9.16
C CYS A 158 -7.40 -14.35 9.02
N MET A 159 -7.94 -15.12 9.98
CA MET A 159 -9.35 -15.52 9.95
C MET A 159 -10.29 -14.33 10.17
N VAL A 160 -9.95 -13.45 11.10
CA VAL A 160 -10.69 -12.20 11.34
C VAL A 160 -10.66 -11.32 10.10
N ALA A 161 -9.49 -11.14 9.49
CA ALA A 161 -9.34 -10.38 8.25
C ALA A 161 -10.18 -10.98 7.09
N ALA A 162 -10.19 -12.30 6.94
CA ALA A 162 -10.97 -12.99 5.91
C ALA A 162 -12.49 -12.83 6.10
N VAL A 163 -12.98 -12.91 7.33
CA VAL A 163 -14.42 -12.76 7.62
C VAL A 163 -14.84 -11.29 7.51
N ILE A 164 -14.14 -10.39 8.19
CA ILE A 164 -14.52 -8.97 8.21
C ILE A 164 -14.28 -8.33 6.84
N GLY A 165 -13.04 -8.42 6.33
CA GLY A 165 -12.67 -7.82 5.05
C GLY A 165 -13.35 -8.50 3.87
N GLY A 166 -13.46 -9.83 3.90
CA GLY A 166 -14.03 -10.60 2.80
C GLY A 166 -15.56 -10.58 2.76
N TRP A 167 -16.26 -10.65 3.90
CA TRP A 167 -17.72 -10.83 3.93
C TRP A 167 -18.48 -9.67 4.55
N VAL A 168 -18.04 -9.15 5.69
CA VAL A 168 -18.79 -8.11 6.43
C VAL A 168 -18.75 -6.77 5.70
N LEU A 169 -17.62 -6.40 5.10
CA LEU A 169 -17.48 -5.14 4.35
C LEU A 169 -18.13 -5.17 2.97
N VAL A 170 -18.55 -6.34 2.46
CA VAL A 170 -19.23 -6.49 1.17
C VAL A 170 -18.46 -5.80 0.01
N PRO A 171 -17.14 -6.08 -0.17
CA PRO A 171 -16.28 -5.30 -1.06
C PRO A 171 -16.69 -5.39 -2.54
N TRP A 172 -17.42 -6.44 -2.94
CA TRP A 172 -17.94 -6.58 -4.31
C TRP A 172 -18.92 -5.48 -4.72
N LYS A 173 -19.52 -4.74 -3.77
CA LYS A 173 -20.31 -3.55 -4.10
C LYS A 173 -19.46 -2.43 -4.71
N ILE A 174 -18.18 -2.34 -4.35
CA ILE A 174 -17.25 -1.36 -4.92
C ILE A 174 -16.95 -1.70 -6.38
N LEU A 175 -16.92 -2.99 -6.73
CA LEU A 175 -16.71 -3.49 -8.10
C LEU A 175 -17.97 -3.40 -8.98
N SER A 176 -19.07 -2.83 -8.48
CA SER A 176 -20.31 -2.69 -9.27
C SER A 176 -20.15 -1.83 -10.52
N SER A 177 -19.21 -0.89 -10.52
CA SER A 177 -18.84 -0.12 -11.71
C SER A 177 -17.37 0.32 -11.67
N ALA A 178 -16.78 0.54 -12.84
CA ALA A 178 -15.42 1.08 -12.96
C ALA A 178 -15.30 2.45 -12.27
N GLN A 179 -16.32 3.29 -12.36
CA GLN A 179 -16.33 4.61 -11.72
C GLN A 179 -16.34 4.49 -10.20
N THR A 180 -17.19 3.64 -9.63
CA THR A 180 -17.24 3.39 -8.18
C THR A 180 -15.90 2.88 -7.66
N PHE A 181 -15.25 1.99 -8.42
CA PHE A 181 -13.91 1.50 -8.10
C PHE A 181 -12.88 2.63 -8.09
N LEU A 182 -12.80 3.44 -9.15
CA LEU A 182 -11.85 4.56 -9.23
C LEU A 182 -12.09 5.61 -8.12
N ASN A 183 -13.36 5.91 -7.81
CA ASN A 183 -13.72 6.82 -6.72
C ASN A 183 -13.24 6.28 -5.37
N PHE A 184 -13.37 4.97 -5.13
CA PHE A 184 -12.86 4.33 -3.93
C PHE A 184 -11.32 4.41 -3.85
N MET A 185 -10.62 4.18 -4.96
CA MET A 185 -9.16 4.30 -4.99
C MET A 185 -8.67 5.72 -4.68
N GLY A 186 -9.34 6.73 -5.22
CA GLY A 186 -9.06 8.13 -4.89
C GLY A 186 -9.35 8.46 -3.42
N ALA A 187 -10.49 8.01 -2.88
CA ALA A 187 -10.82 8.23 -1.47
C ALA A 187 -9.77 7.61 -0.53
N TYR A 188 -9.21 6.47 -0.92
CA TYR A 188 -8.20 5.76 -0.15
C TYR A 188 -6.83 6.47 -0.16
N ALA A 189 -6.47 7.08 -1.29
CA ALA A 189 -5.26 7.87 -1.45
C ALA A 189 -5.20 9.05 -0.45
N VAL A 190 -6.32 9.73 -0.21
CA VAL A 190 -6.44 10.86 0.73
C VAL A 190 -5.87 10.54 2.12
N PHE A 191 -6.12 9.33 2.63
CA PHE A 191 -5.69 8.93 3.98
C PHE A 191 -4.31 8.28 4.00
N LEU A 192 -3.99 7.46 3.00
CA LEU A 192 -2.74 6.69 3.01
C LEU A 192 -1.52 7.53 2.59
N ALA A 193 -1.70 8.54 1.75
CA ALA A 193 -0.64 9.45 1.36
C ALA A 193 0.02 10.15 2.56
N PRO A 194 -0.74 10.83 3.46
CA PRO A 194 -0.13 11.50 4.60
C PRO A 194 0.51 10.53 5.59
N ILE A 195 -0.06 9.33 5.80
CA ILE A 195 0.55 8.29 6.65
C ILE A 195 1.91 7.87 6.09
N SER A 196 1.98 7.58 4.79
CA SER A 196 3.23 7.23 4.10
C SER A 196 4.29 8.33 4.25
N GLY A 197 3.88 9.59 4.08
CA GLY A 197 4.78 10.73 4.22
C GLY A 197 5.29 10.92 5.65
N ILE A 198 4.43 10.75 6.67
CA ILE A 198 4.84 10.82 8.08
C ILE A 198 5.83 9.71 8.40
N MET A 199 5.57 8.48 7.99
CA MET A 199 6.48 7.34 8.21
C MET A 199 7.85 7.58 7.57
N ALA A 200 7.87 8.06 6.32
CA ALA A 200 9.10 8.37 5.60
C ALA A 200 9.88 9.51 6.27
N ALA A 201 9.21 10.59 6.65
CA ALA A 201 9.81 11.74 7.32
C ALA A 201 10.36 11.37 8.70
N ASP A 202 9.61 10.58 9.48
CA ASP A 202 10.02 10.15 10.81
C ASP A 202 11.28 9.29 10.77
N PHE A 203 11.32 8.33 9.84
CA PHE A 203 12.48 7.45 9.69
C PHE A 203 13.71 8.16 9.14
N TRP A 204 13.59 8.89 8.02
CA TRP A 204 14.76 9.44 7.31
C TRP A 204 15.17 10.84 7.78
N LEU A 205 14.22 11.74 8.02
CA LEU A 205 14.51 13.16 8.25
C LEU A 205 14.61 13.50 9.74
N VAL A 206 13.68 13.00 10.56
CA VAL A 206 13.60 13.32 11.99
C VAL A 206 14.54 12.43 12.80
N LYS A 207 14.34 11.10 12.76
CA LYS A 207 15.12 10.15 13.56
C LYS A 207 16.39 9.65 12.88
N LYS A 208 16.59 9.94 11.59
CA LYS A 208 17.80 9.60 10.82
C LYS A 208 18.20 8.12 10.96
N GLN A 209 17.21 7.22 10.83
CA GLN A 209 17.33 5.77 10.91
C GLN A 209 17.73 5.22 12.30
N ARG A 210 17.56 6.00 13.37
CA ARG A 210 17.95 5.62 14.74
C ARG A 210 16.72 5.34 15.60
N TYR A 211 16.56 4.08 16.02
CA TYR A 211 15.42 3.63 16.82
C TYR A 211 15.82 2.77 18.03
N ASP A 212 15.06 2.87 19.11
CA ASP A 212 15.13 2.01 20.29
C ASP A 212 14.14 0.87 20.09
N LEU A 213 14.59 -0.24 19.49
CA LEU A 213 13.71 -1.36 19.13
C LEU A 213 12.97 -1.92 20.35
N PRO A 214 13.62 -2.15 21.50
CA PRO A 214 12.93 -2.49 22.74
C PRO A 214 11.87 -1.48 23.17
N GLY A 215 12.18 -0.19 23.03
CA GLY A 215 11.26 0.89 23.38
C GLY A 215 9.97 0.91 22.54
N LEU A 216 9.93 0.26 21.37
CA LEU A 216 8.71 0.12 20.55
C LEU A 216 7.70 -0.87 21.15
N TYR A 217 8.16 -1.81 21.98
CA TYR A 217 7.33 -2.84 22.62
C TYR A 217 6.97 -2.50 24.07
N ASP A 218 7.48 -1.39 24.60
CA ASP A 218 7.23 -0.93 25.97
C ASP A 218 6.13 0.16 25.98
N PRO A 219 4.94 -0.09 26.56
CA PRO A 219 3.89 0.92 26.69
C PRO A 219 4.29 2.17 27.49
N HIS A 220 5.33 2.07 28.31
CA HIS A 220 5.91 3.16 29.09
C HIS A 220 7.26 3.63 28.51
N GLY A 221 7.59 3.18 27.29
CA GLY A 221 8.82 3.51 26.59
C GLY A 221 8.85 4.92 26.00
N ARG A 222 9.97 5.24 25.34
CA ARG A 222 10.28 6.56 24.77
C ARG A 222 9.32 7.01 23.67
N TYR A 223 8.56 6.09 23.09
CA TYR A 223 7.59 6.33 22.02
C TYR A 223 6.16 6.49 22.52
N ARG A 224 5.96 6.60 23.84
CA ARG A 224 4.65 6.90 24.42
C ARG A 224 4.18 8.32 24.13
N PHE A 225 5.09 9.28 23.94
CA PHE A 225 4.74 10.70 23.75
C PHE A 225 3.74 11.19 24.83
N ASP A 226 2.72 11.95 24.45
CA ASP A 226 1.66 12.40 25.35
C ASP A 226 0.53 11.37 25.39
N ALA A 227 0.50 10.58 26.47
CA ALA A 227 -0.51 9.54 26.72
C ALA A 227 -0.70 8.49 25.60
N GLY A 228 0.33 8.23 24.80
CA GLY A 228 0.30 7.29 23.67
C GLY A 228 0.18 7.98 22.29
N VAL A 229 0.06 9.31 22.24
CA VAL A 229 -0.22 10.05 21.01
C VAL A 229 0.89 11.05 20.68
N ASN A 230 1.39 10.98 19.45
CA ASN A 230 2.24 12.03 18.89
C ASN A 230 1.36 13.08 18.20
N TRP A 231 1.06 14.18 18.90
CA TRP A 231 0.25 15.27 18.35
C TRP A 231 0.82 15.85 17.05
N ARG A 232 2.14 15.80 16.85
CA ARG A 232 2.82 16.29 15.63
C ARG A 232 2.43 15.46 14.42
N ALA A 233 2.37 14.13 14.60
CA ALA A 233 1.90 13.21 13.58
C ALA A 233 0.41 13.44 13.28
N LEU A 234 -0.40 13.66 14.32
CA LEU A 234 -1.83 13.95 14.16
C LEU A 234 -2.07 15.23 13.34
N VAL A 235 -1.34 16.31 13.64
CA VAL A 235 -1.43 17.56 12.86
C VAL A 235 -0.96 17.35 11.43
N ALA A 236 0.18 16.68 11.23
CA ALA A 236 0.70 16.36 9.90
C ALA A 236 -0.22 15.45 9.08
N PHE A 237 -1.13 14.70 9.73
CA PHE A 237 -2.15 13.89 9.10
C PHE A 237 -3.42 14.69 8.78
N ILE A 238 -3.98 15.41 9.76
CA ILE A 238 -5.27 16.10 9.61
C ILE A 238 -5.18 17.26 8.60
N VAL A 239 -4.09 18.02 8.62
CA VAL A 239 -3.94 19.23 7.77
C VAL A 239 -4.01 18.92 6.27
N PRO A 240 -3.37 17.87 5.73
CA PRO A 240 -3.57 17.48 4.33
C PRO A 240 -4.88 16.74 4.05
N VAL A 241 -5.42 15.98 5.03
CA VAL A 241 -6.68 15.24 4.85
C VAL A 241 -7.85 16.19 4.72
N ALA A 242 -7.97 17.17 5.62
CA ALA A 242 -9.17 18.02 5.72
C ALA A 242 -9.51 18.79 4.43
N PRO A 243 -8.55 19.41 3.71
CA PRO A 243 -8.80 20.05 2.41
C PRO A 243 -9.21 19.08 1.29
N SER A 244 -8.85 17.80 1.40
CA SER A 244 -9.14 16.77 0.40
C SER A 244 -10.51 16.11 0.59
N LEU A 245 -11.10 16.20 1.80
CA LEU A 245 -12.41 15.63 2.12
C LEU A 245 -13.56 16.16 1.23
N PRO A 246 -13.66 17.45 0.89
CA PRO A 246 -14.72 17.93 0.00
C PRO A 246 -14.66 17.30 -1.39
N GLY A 247 -13.45 17.14 -1.95
CA GLY A 247 -13.23 16.47 -3.23
C GLY A 247 -13.61 14.99 -3.20
N MET A 248 -13.23 14.30 -2.12
CA MET A 248 -13.65 12.92 -1.85
C MET A 248 -15.17 12.80 -1.74
N ALA A 249 -15.83 13.72 -1.02
CA ALA A 249 -17.27 13.72 -0.86
C ALA A 249 -18.01 13.91 -2.20
N LEU A 250 -17.50 14.79 -3.07
CA LEU A 250 -18.00 14.95 -4.43
C LEU A 250 -17.79 13.67 -5.25
N ALA A 251 -16.61 13.06 -5.19
CA ALA A 251 -16.31 11.83 -5.93
C ALA A 251 -17.24 10.68 -5.54
N ILE A 252 -17.55 10.52 -4.25
CA ILE A 252 -18.41 9.44 -3.75
C ILE A 252 -19.90 9.72 -3.97
N SER A 253 -20.37 10.94 -3.65
CA SER A 253 -21.80 11.26 -3.61
C SER A 253 -22.34 11.83 -4.92
N GLY A 254 -21.46 12.34 -5.79
CA GLY A 254 -21.80 12.95 -7.06
C GLY A 254 -22.53 14.30 -6.95
N TYR A 255 -22.69 14.95 -8.10
CA TYR A 255 -23.53 16.14 -8.25
C TYR A 255 -25.01 15.72 -8.36
N PRO A 256 -25.98 16.43 -7.76
CA PRO A 256 -25.88 17.71 -7.03
C PRO A 256 -25.70 17.58 -5.51
N ALA A 257 -25.52 16.37 -4.97
CA ALA A 257 -25.48 16.13 -3.53
C ALA A 257 -24.39 16.93 -2.80
N VAL A 258 -23.26 17.17 -3.48
CA VAL A 258 -22.15 17.98 -2.99
C VAL A 258 -21.77 19.02 -4.05
N LYS A 259 -21.61 20.29 -3.62
CA LYS A 259 -21.11 21.37 -4.47
C LYS A 259 -19.85 21.94 -3.85
N ILE A 260 -18.76 21.93 -4.62
CA ILE A 260 -17.45 22.42 -4.18
C ILE A 260 -16.84 23.33 -5.24
N SER A 261 -15.98 24.24 -4.80
CA SER A 261 -15.22 25.12 -5.70
C SER A 261 -14.30 24.32 -6.62
N ASP A 262 -14.01 24.85 -7.81
CA ASP A 262 -13.08 24.24 -8.77
C ASP A 262 -11.70 23.96 -8.17
N GLY A 263 -11.20 24.84 -7.29
CA GLY A 263 -9.94 24.65 -6.57
C GLY A 263 -9.91 23.39 -5.71
N ALA A 264 -11.02 23.04 -5.06
CA ALA A 264 -11.12 21.81 -4.25
C ALA A 264 -11.20 20.54 -5.12
N GLN A 265 -11.81 20.65 -6.31
CA GLN A 265 -11.82 19.56 -7.30
C GLN A 265 -10.41 19.31 -7.86
N HIS A 266 -9.69 20.39 -8.17
CA HIS A 266 -8.32 20.31 -8.64
C HIS A 266 -7.37 19.77 -7.57
N LEU A 267 -7.53 20.18 -6.30
CA LEU A 267 -6.75 19.63 -5.19
C LEU A 267 -6.90 18.11 -5.09
N TYR A 268 -8.13 17.62 -5.24
CA TYR A 268 -8.41 16.18 -5.23
C TYR A 268 -7.80 15.42 -6.42
N SER A 269 -7.51 16.11 -7.54
CA SER A 269 -6.89 15.48 -8.71
C SER A 269 -5.43 15.04 -8.44
N PHE A 270 -4.75 15.68 -7.48
CA PHE A 270 -3.38 15.33 -7.06
C PHE A 270 -3.28 15.07 -5.55
N ASP A 271 -4.37 14.59 -4.96
CA ASP A 271 -4.53 14.36 -3.52
C ASP A 271 -3.38 13.54 -2.92
N TRP A 272 -2.90 12.51 -3.63
CA TRP A 272 -1.78 11.69 -3.19
C TRP A 272 -0.50 12.51 -3.03
N LEU A 273 -0.11 13.28 -4.06
CA LEU A 273 1.11 14.08 -4.03
C LEU A 273 1.00 15.19 -2.98
N PHE A 274 -0.16 15.84 -2.92
CA PHE A 274 -0.44 16.85 -1.91
C PHE A 274 -0.31 16.28 -0.50
N GLY A 275 -1.00 15.18 -0.21
CA GLY A 275 -1.01 14.55 1.11
C GLY A 275 0.37 14.07 1.55
N PHE A 276 1.11 13.44 0.65
CA PHE A 276 2.45 12.92 0.92
C PHE A 276 3.47 14.04 1.20
N VAL A 277 3.51 15.08 0.34
CA VAL A 277 4.49 16.16 0.46
C VAL A 277 4.19 17.06 1.65
N VAL A 278 2.91 17.42 1.84
CA VAL A 278 2.49 18.28 2.96
C VAL A 278 2.72 17.59 4.30
N SER A 279 2.42 16.28 4.41
CA SER A 279 2.65 15.57 5.67
C SER A 279 4.14 15.45 6.00
N ILE A 280 5.02 15.21 5.03
CA ILE A 280 6.48 15.24 5.22
C ILE A 280 6.94 16.60 5.74
N PHE A 281 6.51 17.67 5.07
CA PHE A 281 6.90 19.03 5.42
C PHE A 281 6.42 19.41 6.83
N LEU A 282 5.16 19.17 7.14
CA LEU A 282 4.58 19.49 8.44
C LEU A 282 5.20 18.64 9.55
N TYR A 283 5.31 17.33 9.36
CA TYR A 283 5.86 16.44 10.38
C TYR A 283 7.31 16.80 10.70
N THR A 284 8.11 17.07 9.67
CA THR A 284 9.53 17.42 9.82
C THR A 284 9.68 18.77 10.51
N THR A 285 8.96 19.80 10.03
CA THR A 285 8.99 21.15 10.60
C THR A 285 8.55 21.14 12.06
N LEU A 286 7.42 20.49 12.39
CA LEU A 286 6.93 20.40 13.77
C LEU A 286 7.90 19.62 14.67
N SER A 287 8.51 18.56 14.15
CA SER A 287 9.47 17.75 14.92
C SER A 287 10.81 18.44 15.11
N TRP A 288 11.18 19.41 14.27
CA TRP A 288 12.38 20.23 14.46
C TRP A 288 12.13 21.43 15.37
N LEU A 289 10.98 22.11 15.21
CA LEU A 289 10.62 23.26 16.03
C LEU A 289 10.30 22.86 17.47
N VAL A 290 9.60 21.74 17.65
CA VAL A 290 9.21 21.22 18.97
C VAL A 290 9.67 19.77 19.09
N PRO A 291 10.95 19.48 19.28
CA PRO A 291 11.47 18.11 19.24
C PRO A 291 10.99 17.25 20.42
N ALA A 292 10.59 16.01 20.12
CA ALA A 292 10.35 14.98 21.11
C ALA A 292 11.70 14.39 21.58
N ARG A 293 12.39 15.13 22.47
CA ARG A 293 13.76 14.79 22.90
C ARG A 293 13.92 13.36 23.40
N GLU A 294 12.92 12.81 24.09
CA GLU A 294 12.92 11.45 24.60
C GLU A 294 12.98 10.38 23.50
N SER A 295 12.37 10.66 22.35
CA SER A 295 12.31 9.74 21.20
C SER A 295 13.53 9.81 20.29
N LEU A 296 14.38 10.83 20.46
CA LEU A 296 15.57 11.08 19.65
C LEU A 296 16.79 10.46 20.32
N ILE A 297 17.40 9.48 19.64
CA ILE A 297 18.57 8.78 20.16
C ILE A 297 19.78 8.96 19.24
N SER A 298 20.98 8.87 19.81
CA SER A 298 22.24 9.00 19.07
C SER A 298 22.55 7.79 18.20
N GLN A 299 22.17 6.59 18.65
CA GLN A 299 22.43 5.31 18.00
C GLN A 299 21.26 4.34 18.20
N THR A 300 21.06 3.45 17.22
CA THR A 300 20.02 2.41 17.27
C THR A 300 20.30 1.43 18.41
N ILE A 301 19.30 1.19 19.25
CA ILE A 301 19.36 0.20 20.33
C ILE A 301 18.65 -1.06 19.82
N TRP A 302 19.41 -2.13 19.62
CA TRP A 302 18.90 -3.40 19.12
C TRP A 302 18.31 -4.27 20.23
N VAL A 303 19.00 -4.33 21.36
CA VAL A 303 18.66 -5.16 22.53
C VAL A 303 19.04 -4.36 23.78
N ARG A 304 18.27 -4.45 24.87
CA ARG A 304 18.71 -3.98 26.19
C ARG A 304 19.30 -5.15 26.96
N GLU A 305 20.41 -4.92 27.65
CA GLU A 305 21.00 -5.92 28.55
C GLU A 305 19.94 -6.44 29.54
N GLY A 306 19.79 -7.75 29.64
CA GLY A 306 18.85 -8.41 30.54
C GLY A 306 17.44 -8.68 29.99
N MET A 307 17.13 -8.35 28.73
CA MET A 307 15.96 -8.94 28.06
C MET A 307 16.34 -10.23 27.35
N ASP A 308 15.94 -11.36 27.93
CA ASP A 308 15.86 -12.61 27.20
C ASP A 308 14.79 -12.46 26.13
N ILE A 309 15.21 -12.41 24.87
CA ILE A 309 14.31 -12.57 23.73
C ILE A 309 13.94 -14.06 23.70
N GLU A 310 12.90 -14.45 24.45
CA GLU A 310 12.20 -15.73 24.23
C GLU A 310 11.46 -15.67 22.89
N GLY A 311 12.23 -15.67 21.80
CA GLY A 311 11.75 -15.45 20.44
C GLY A 311 12.47 -16.32 19.44
N THR A 312 12.85 -17.54 19.82
CA THR A 312 13.37 -18.55 18.89
C THR A 312 12.88 -19.93 19.29
N GLN A 313 11.61 -20.22 19.02
CA GLN A 313 11.11 -21.54 18.58
C GLN A 313 9.62 -21.41 18.23
N GLY A 314 9.33 -20.99 17.00
CA GLY A 314 7.97 -20.98 16.47
C GLY A 314 7.54 -19.66 15.85
N SER A 315 8.27 -19.16 14.83
CA SER A 315 7.60 -18.30 13.85
C SER A 315 6.58 -19.19 13.13
N ASP A 316 5.29 -18.90 13.29
CA ASP A 316 4.18 -19.60 12.64
C ASP A 316 4.15 -19.40 11.10
N VAL A 317 5.22 -18.86 10.53
CA VAL A 317 5.54 -18.81 9.10
C VAL A 317 6.92 -19.45 8.97
N GLU A 318 6.98 -20.53 8.19
CA GLU A 318 8.10 -21.44 7.99
C GLU A 318 9.48 -20.76 8.06
N THR A 319 10.23 -21.06 9.13
CA THR A 319 11.67 -20.83 9.15
C THR A 319 12.34 -22.02 8.44
N PRO A 320 13.14 -21.80 7.37
CA PRO A 320 14.02 -22.84 6.87
C PRO A 320 14.99 -23.20 8.00
N LYS A 321 15.02 -24.48 8.38
CA LYS A 321 16.04 -25.03 9.28
C LYS A 321 17.40 -24.89 8.61
N ASP A 322 18.15 -23.84 8.93
CA ASP A 322 19.59 -23.87 9.18
C ASP A 322 20.18 -22.46 9.27
N LYS A 323 21.15 -22.33 10.21
CA LYS A 323 22.11 -21.23 10.44
C LYS A 323 21.68 -20.14 11.44
N THR A 324 21.99 -20.42 12.69
CA THR A 324 22.24 -19.45 13.76
C THR A 324 23.31 -18.43 13.32
N PRO A 325 23.10 -17.10 13.39
CA PRO A 325 24.15 -16.12 13.11
C PRO A 325 24.94 -15.79 14.39
N GLU A 326 26.13 -16.37 14.51
CA GLU A 326 27.11 -16.18 15.59
C GLU A 326 27.69 -14.73 15.67
N LYS A 327 27.26 -13.82 14.79
CA LYS A 327 27.85 -12.48 14.63
C LYS A 327 27.25 -11.38 15.51
N VAL A 328 26.17 -11.64 16.24
CA VAL A 328 25.51 -10.61 17.06
C VAL A 328 26.17 -10.43 18.44
N GLN A 329 26.88 -11.45 18.95
CA GLN A 329 27.51 -11.36 20.28
C GLN A 329 28.87 -10.65 20.28
N ALA A 330 29.57 -10.58 19.13
CA ALA A 330 30.91 -9.98 19.08
C ALA A 330 30.90 -8.45 19.24
N ALA A 331 29.87 -7.76 18.73
CA ALA A 331 29.77 -6.30 18.82
C ALA A 331 29.46 -5.78 20.24
N ALA A 332 29.00 -6.63 21.14
CA ALA A 332 28.75 -6.26 22.53
C ALA A 332 30.03 -6.27 23.40
N ARG A 333 31.09 -6.98 22.97
CA ARG A 333 32.35 -7.09 23.75
C ARG A 333 33.35 -5.97 23.49
N ASP A 334 33.37 -5.40 22.28
CA ASP A 334 34.37 -4.37 21.92
C ASP A 334 34.04 -2.95 22.43
N GLY A 335 32.88 -2.76 23.09
CA GLY A 335 32.48 -1.47 23.69
C GLY A 335 33.01 -1.22 25.11
N GLN A 336 33.68 -2.18 25.73
CA GLN A 336 34.20 -2.09 27.10
C GLN A 336 35.72 -1.87 27.12
N GLN A 337 36.18 -0.65 26.87
CA GLN A 337 37.44 -0.14 27.41
C GLN A 337 37.22 1.27 27.98
N THR A 338 37.03 1.34 29.29
CA THR A 338 37.03 2.57 30.10
C THR A 338 38.45 3.13 30.24
N PRO A 339 38.64 4.46 30.28
CA PRO A 339 39.92 5.07 30.63
C PRO A 339 40.12 5.07 32.15
N ASP A 340 41.18 4.42 32.61
CA ASP A 340 41.62 4.44 34.02
C ASP A 340 42.03 5.86 34.45
N SER A 341 41.33 6.39 35.45
CA SER A 341 41.74 7.52 36.26
C SER A 341 42.89 7.10 37.18
N LYS A 342 44.07 7.71 37.02
CA LYS A 342 45.09 7.76 38.09
C LYS A 342 45.12 9.16 38.71
N VAL A 343 44.76 9.15 39.98
CA VAL A 343 45.13 10.05 41.07
C VAL A 343 46.47 10.76 40.83
N LEU A 344 46.44 12.09 40.81
CA LEU A 344 47.08 12.97 41.81
C LEU A 344 46.23 14.22 41.99
#